data_AF-X1VFS3-F1
#
_entry.id   AF-X1VFS3-F1
#
_cell.length_a   1.000
_cell.length_b   1.000
_cell.length_c   1.000
_cell.angle_alpha   90.00
_cell.angle_beta   90.00
_cell.angle_gamma   90.00
#
_symmetry.space_group_name_H-M   'P 1'
#
loop_
_entity.id
_entity.type
_entity.pdbx_description
1 polymer ?
#
loop_
_entity_poly.entity_id
_entity_poly.type
_entity_poly.pdbx_seq_one_letter_code
_entity_poly.pdbx_strand_id
1 'polypeptide(L)' 'MKVVAGVYSKDGGRVIYKGNEVNIPNPRSAQRLGISMVHQELNLMPHL' A
#
# COMPACT_ATOMS: atom_id res chain seq x y z
N MET A 1 1.53 -2.44 -6.62
CA MET A 1 0.64 -1.65 -5.73
C MET A 1 1.42 -0.69 -4.79
N LYS A 2 2.45 0.02 -5.25
CA LYS A 2 3.26 0.86 -4.36
C LYS A 2 2.53 2.13 -3.87
N VAL A 3 1.61 2.68 -4.67
CA VAL A 3 0.76 3.83 -4.30
C VAL A 3 -0.30 3.46 -3.25
N VAL A 4 -1.00 2.34 -3.44
CA VAL A 4 -2.01 1.84 -2.46
C VAL A 4 -1.35 1.40 -1.14
N ALA A 5 -0.10 0.97 -1.20
CA ALA A 5 0.71 0.72 -0.01
C ALA A 5 1.34 1.98 0.59
N GLY A 6 1.09 3.17 0.03
CA GLY A 6 1.66 4.43 0.49
C GLY A 6 3.18 4.53 0.37
N VAL A 7 3.83 3.67 -0.42
CA VAL A 7 5.28 3.74 -0.68
C VAL A 7 5.60 4.89 -1.64
N TYR A 8 4.68 5.18 -2.58
CA TYR A 8 4.78 6.31 -3.50
C TYR A 8 3.51 7.17 -3.44
N SER A 9 3.69 8.47 -3.65
CA SER A 9 2.58 9.38 -3.90
C SER A 9 1.95 9.09 -5.26
N LYS A 10 0.64 9.29 -5.37
CA LYS A 10 -0.04 9.25 -6.66
C LYS A 10 0.24 10.54 -7.43
N ASP A 11 0.52 10.42 -8.72
CA ASP A 11 0.71 11.58 -9.60
C ASP A 11 -0.63 12.13 -10.13
N GLY A 12 -1.73 11.39 -9.93
CA GLY A 12 -3.07 11.75 -10.36
C GLY A 12 -4.12 10.69 -10.01
N GLY A 13 -5.38 10.94 -10.35
CA GLY A 13 -6.48 10.01 -10.11
C GLY A 13 -6.92 9.91 -8.64
N ARG A 14 -7.74 8.89 -8.34
CA ARG A 14 -8.38 8.69 -7.04
C ARG A 14 -8.27 7.22 -6.60
N VAL A 15 -8.09 7.00 -5.30
CA VAL A 15 -8.13 5.66 -4.71
C VAL A 15 -9.46 5.54 -3.97
N ILE A 16 -10.28 4.56 -4.36
CA ILE A 16 -11.57 4.31 -3.72
C ILE A 16 -11.45 3.03 -2.89
N TYR A 17 -11.79 3.12 -1.60
CA TYR A 17 -11.83 1.99 -0.68
C TYR A 17 -13.15 2.00 0.08
N LYS A 18 -13.89 0.88 0.03
CA LYS A 18 -15.24 0.75 0.62
C LYS A 18 -16.19 1.90 0.23
N GLY A 19 -16.17 2.29 -1.05
CA GLY A 19 -17.01 3.35 -1.60
C GLY A 19 -16.56 4.78 -1.27
N ASN A 20 -15.51 4.96 -0.45
CA ASN A 20 -15.00 6.27 -0.08
C ASN A 20 -13.67 6.55 -0.76
N GLU A 21 -13.44 7.80 -1.18
CA GLU A 21 -12.13 8.23 -1.63
C GLU A 21 -11.17 8.31 -0.44
N VAL A 22 -10.02 7.65 -0.56
CA VAL A 22 -9.00 7.58 0.48
C VAL A 22 -7.68 8.15 -0.02
N ASN A 23 -7.01 8.90 0.84
CA ASN A 23 -5.64 9.34 0.60
C ASN A 23 -4.68 8.48 1.42
N ILE A 24 -3.65 7.92 0.76
CA ILE A 24 -2.69 7.01 1.38
C ILE A 24 -1.28 7.56 1.17
N PRO A 25 -0.84 8.55 1.98
CA PRO A 25 0.44 9.24 1.78
C PRO A 25 1.66 8.44 2.29
N ASN A 26 1.43 7.39 3.09
CA ASN A 26 2.49 6.57 3.67
C ASN A 26 1.97 5.17 4.02
N PRO A 27 2.86 4.17 4.24
CA PRO A 27 2.43 2.81 4.53
C PRO A 27 1.63 2.64 5.82
N ARG A 28 1.89 3.50 6.82
CA ARG A 28 1.12 3.53 8.07
C ARG A 28 -0.36 3.89 7.82
N SER A 29 -0.63 4.76 6.85
CA SER A 29 -1.99 5.12 6.46
C SER A 29 -2.71 3.95 5.80
N ALA A 30 -2.01 3.17 4.96
CA ALA A 30 -2.56 1.94 4.38
C ALA A 30 -2.93 0.93 5.48
N GLN A 31 -2.02 0.71 6.44
CA GLN A 31 -2.26 -0.19 7.58
C GLN A 31 -3.46 0.23 8.42
N ARG A 32 -3.61 1.53 8.72
CA ARG A 32 -4.79 2.07 9.46
C ARG A 32 -6.11 1.84 8.72
N LEU A 33 -6.09 1.79 7.39
CA LEU A 33 -7.25 1.44 6.56
C LEU A 33 -7.52 -0.07 6.52
N GLY A 34 -6.69 -0.90 7.18
CA GLY A 34 -6.76 -2.35 7.13
C GLY A 34 -6.16 -2.94 5.85
N ILE A 35 -5.36 -2.16 5.11
CA ILE A 35 -4.70 -2.61 3.89
C ILE A 35 -3.35 -3.21 4.27
N SER A 36 -3.22 -4.52 4.09
CA SER A 36 -1.96 -5.25 4.18
C SER A 36 -1.55 -5.74 2.80
N MET A 37 -0.26 -5.73 2.50
CA MET A 37 0.28 -6.18 1.21
C MET A 37 1.13 -7.43 1.40
N VAL A 38 0.84 -8.46 0.59
CA VAL A 38 1.72 -9.62 0.41
C VAL A 38 2.53 -9.38 -0.87
N HIS A 39 3.85 -9.41 -0.75
CA HIS A 39 4.74 -9.25 -1.89
C HIS A 39 4.86 -10.58 -2.63
N GLN A 40 4.76 -10.55 -3.96
CA GLN A 40 4.67 -11.75 -4.80
C GLN A 40 6.00 -12.51 -4.92
N GLU A 41 7.13 -11.86 -4.64
CA GLU A 41 8.42 -12.50 -4.42
C GLU A 41 8.90 -12.16 -3.01
N LEU A 42 8.79 -13.13 -2.11
CA LEU A 42 9.45 -13.06 -0.81
C LEU A 42 10.91 -13.44 -1.06
N ASN A 43 11.83 -12.48 -1.05
CA ASN A 43 13.24 -12.79 -0.93
C ASN A 43 13.45 -13.30 0.52
N LEU A 44 13.09 -14.57 0.76
CA LEU A 44 13.35 -15.26 2.01
C LEU A 44 14.84 -15.10 2.30
N MET A 45 15.16 -14.64 3.51
CA MET A 45 16.52 -14.45 4.04
C MET A 45 17.49 -15.50 3.48
N PRO A 46 18.52 -15.12 2.69
CA PRO A 46 19.39 -16.09 2.03
C PRO A 46 20.40 -16.78 2.96
N HIS A 47 20.38 -16.51 4.28
CA HIS A 47 21.39 -17.01 5.21
C HIS A 47 20.73 -17.50 6.50
N LEU A 48 20.61 -18.82 6.60
CA LEU A 48 20.44 -19.59 7.83
C LEU A 48 21.54 -20.66 7.84
#